data_AF-A0A0S4KTV6-F1
#
_entry.id   AF-A0A0S4KTV6-F1
#
_cell.length_a   1.000
_cell.length_b   1.000
_cell.length_c   1.000
_cell.angle_alpha   90.00
_cell.angle_beta   90.00
_cell.angle_gamma   90.00
#
_symmetry.space_group_name_H-M   'P 1'
#
loop_
_entity.id
_entity.type
_entity.pdbx_description
1 polymer ?
#
loop_
_entity_poly.entity_id
_entity_poly.type
_entity_poly.pdbx_seq_one_letter_code
_entity_poly.pdbx_strand_id
1 'polypeptide(L)'
;MRRARLQAAKTVVGLCGVVALLTGGCASEQEKKGRELYTHYCSDCHGESGRQNEGFNWSAMPDPKPKDLSNKSEMSTFKDEELFATISRDMLDTSEEGGDEIGDDDFAVPTMPTFKYTLSEEEIWAIVGHVRTLHGMKLEFDVAARKRSLEEGLKAAQAKFEQAKLAYEEAERKANEEAERKSQELNQDVDVDESAYADELAAMTEAKKELEAAQAALNNFTTRPGKGQSVPRPDLTTPPAETAQLVERGKRLYENKYGCNGCHSLAGEGGKIGPPLDRAGFRLNPTWIYRWLKNPQAMDSATRMPALGLSDADAKAVTFYLETLQAPKAAPQEERPVETP
;
A
#
# COMPACT_ATOMS: atom_id res chain seq x y z
N MET A 1 6.68 89.38 -43.37
CA MET A 1 6.35 89.71 -41.97
C MET A 1 6.86 88.58 -41.06
N ARG A 2 8.01 88.77 -40.39
CA ARG A 2 8.26 88.65 -38.93
C ARG A 2 7.64 87.44 -38.19
N ARG A 3 8.55 86.60 -37.63
CA ARG A 3 8.69 86.12 -36.22
C ARG A 3 7.46 85.42 -35.58
N ALA A 4 7.52 84.42 -34.69
CA ALA A 4 8.57 83.80 -33.88
C ALA A 4 8.05 82.48 -33.24
N ARG A 5 9.01 81.75 -32.66
CA ARG A 5 8.97 80.57 -31.79
C ARG A 5 7.85 80.54 -30.72
N LEU A 6 7.49 79.33 -30.26
CA LEU A 6 7.57 78.94 -28.84
C LEU A 6 7.60 77.40 -28.66
N GLN A 7 8.46 76.94 -27.75
CA GLN A 7 8.62 75.56 -27.27
C GLN A 7 7.68 75.27 -26.09
N ALA A 8 7.30 74.00 -25.91
CA ALA A 8 6.96 73.30 -24.65
C ALA A 8 6.13 72.05 -25.02
N ALA A 9 6.13 70.89 -24.35
CA ALA A 9 6.88 70.34 -23.24
C ALA A 9 6.68 68.81 -23.28
N LYS A 10 7.61 68.10 -22.65
CA LYS A 10 7.66 66.64 -22.51
C LYS A 10 6.45 66.10 -21.75
N THR A 11 5.88 64.98 -22.21
CA THR A 11 5.23 63.99 -21.34
C THR A 11 5.65 62.60 -21.80
N VAL A 12 6.56 62.01 -21.02
CA VAL A 12 6.91 60.60 -21.10
C VAL A 12 5.77 59.85 -20.42
N VAL A 13 4.94 59.17 -21.21
CA VAL A 13 4.01 58.17 -20.69
C VAL A 13 4.83 56.91 -20.41
N GLY A 14 5.23 56.74 -19.16
CA GLY A 14 5.82 55.51 -18.67
C GLY A 14 4.77 54.39 -18.74
N LEU A 15 5.02 53.41 -19.60
CA LEU A 15 4.28 52.15 -19.61
C LEU A 15 4.60 51.43 -18.29
N CYS A 16 3.74 51.60 -17.29
CA CYS A 16 3.74 50.73 -16.12
C CYS A 16 3.34 49.33 -16.59
N GLY A 17 4.34 48.44 -16.71
CA GLY A 17 4.11 47.02 -16.86
C GLY A 17 3.36 46.50 -15.65
N VAL A 18 2.10 46.13 -15.87
CA VAL A 18 1.34 45.31 -14.93
C VAL A 18 1.93 43.92 -15.00
N VAL A 19 2.90 43.63 -14.12
CA VAL A 19 3.26 42.26 -13.78
C VAL A 19 2.09 41.73 -12.96
N ALA A 20 1.22 40.95 -13.62
CA ALA A 20 0.22 40.16 -12.94
C ALA A 20 0.93 39.17 -12.01
N LEU A 21 0.82 39.39 -10.70
CA LEU A 21 1.13 38.42 -9.66
C LEU A 21 0.14 37.26 -9.79
N LEU A 22 0.48 36.27 -10.61
CA LEU A 22 -0.11 34.93 -10.56
C LEU A 22 0.51 34.19 -9.37
N THR A 23 0.10 34.52 -8.15
CA THR A 23 0.32 33.64 -6.98
C THR A 23 -0.77 32.57 -6.96
N GLY A 24 -0.81 31.76 -8.01
CA GLY A 24 -1.55 30.50 -8.06
C GLY A 24 -0.52 29.43 -8.36
N GLY A 25 0.20 28.98 -7.32
CA GLY A 25 1.16 27.90 -7.46
C GLY A 25 0.45 26.68 -8.02
N CYS A 26 0.82 26.25 -9.22
CA CYS A 26 0.40 24.95 -9.72
C CYS A 26 0.84 23.91 -8.70
N ALA A 27 -0.11 23.15 -8.15
CA ALA A 27 0.20 22.02 -7.30
C ALA A 27 1.19 21.11 -8.02
N SER A 28 2.19 20.59 -7.32
CA SER A 28 3.12 19.64 -7.94
C SER A 28 2.36 18.40 -8.44
N GLU A 29 2.88 17.69 -9.44
CA GLU A 29 2.26 16.43 -9.89
C GLU A 29 2.09 15.44 -8.73
N GLN A 30 3.02 15.46 -7.77
CA GLN A 30 2.95 14.66 -6.55
C GLN A 30 1.81 15.08 -5.63
N GLU A 31 1.58 16.38 -5.43
CA GLU A 31 0.44 16.89 -4.65
C GLU A 31 -0.91 16.55 -5.32
N LYS A 32 -0.98 16.63 -6.65
CA LYS A 32 -2.18 16.25 -7.40
C LYS A 32 -2.47 14.76 -7.26
N LYS A 33 -1.46 13.90 -7.47
CA LYS A 33 -1.56 12.44 -7.28
C LYS A 33 -1.97 12.10 -5.84
N GLY A 34 -1.36 12.77 -4.86
CA GLY A 34 -1.68 12.61 -3.45
C GLY A 34 -3.14 12.92 -3.12
N ARG A 35 -3.65 14.06 -3.63
CA ARG A 35 -5.06 14.43 -3.48
C ARG A 35 -5.99 13.41 -4.12
N GLU A 36 -5.74 12.99 -5.36
CA GLU A 36 -6.56 12.00 -6.06
C GLU A 36 -6.65 10.67 -5.28
N LEU A 37 -5.52 10.18 -4.77
CA LEU A 37 -5.46 8.97 -3.95
C LEU A 37 -6.18 9.14 -2.60
N TYR A 38 -5.97 10.28 -1.94
CA TYR A 38 -6.65 10.58 -0.67
C TYR A 38 -8.16 10.65 -0.83
N THR A 39 -8.66 11.31 -1.88
CA THR A 39 -10.10 11.35 -2.19
C THR A 39 -10.67 9.96 -2.49
N HIS A 40 -9.87 9.06 -3.08
CA HIS A 40 -10.34 7.72 -3.39
C HIS A 40 -10.38 6.79 -2.17
N TYR A 41 -9.37 6.85 -1.30
CA TYR A 41 -9.16 5.88 -0.23
C TYR A 41 -9.40 6.39 1.19
N CYS A 42 -9.29 7.71 1.42
CA CYS A 42 -9.20 8.26 2.77
C CYS A 42 -10.38 9.17 3.14
N SER A 43 -10.90 9.96 2.18
CA SER A 43 -11.88 11.01 2.48
C SER A 43 -13.23 10.49 2.97
N ASP A 44 -13.62 9.25 2.66
CA ASP A 44 -14.85 8.65 3.18
C ASP A 44 -14.82 8.50 4.71
N CYS A 45 -13.63 8.42 5.32
CA CYS A 45 -13.44 8.35 6.77
C CYS A 45 -12.93 9.67 7.35
N HIS A 46 -11.90 10.27 6.75
CA HIS A 46 -11.24 11.48 7.27
C HIS A 46 -11.84 12.80 6.75
N GLY A 47 -12.81 12.75 5.83
CA GLY A 47 -13.35 13.94 5.18
C GLY A 47 -12.43 14.50 4.09
N GLU A 48 -12.99 15.31 3.19
CA GLU A 48 -12.22 15.92 2.09
C GLU A 48 -11.24 16.97 2.62
N SER A 49 -11.59 17.70 3.69
CA SER A 49 -10.68 18.67 4.30
C SER A 49 -9.82 18.10 5.43
N GLY A 50 -10.00 16.82 5.78
CA GLY A 50 -9.31 16.18 6.90
C GLY A 50 -9.93 16.44 8.28
N ARG A 51 -10.99 17.27 8.35
CA ARG A 51 -11.65 17.57 9.63
C ARG A 51 -12.47 16.39 10.13
N GLN A 52 -12.51 16.27 11.46
CA GLN A 52 -13.43 15.35 12.12
C GLN A 52 -14.89 15.62 11.72
N ASN A 53 -15.70 14.56 11.71
CA ASN A 53 -17.13 14.59 11.36
C ASN A 53 -17.47 14.90 9.88
N GLU A 54 -16.49 15.05 8.98
CA GLU A 54 -16.78 15.28 7.55
C GLU A 54 -16.91 13.98 6.72
N GLY A 55 -16.19 12.93 7.10
CA GLY A 55 -16.23 11.66 6.37
C GLY A 55 -17.62 11.03 6.36
N PHE A 56 -18.06 10.55 5.19
CA PHE A 56 -19.36 9.86 5.03
C PHE A 56 -19.57 8.74 6.06
N ASN A 57 -18.51 8.01 6.37
CA ASN A 57 -18.55 6.87 7.28
C ASN A 57 -18.41 7.26 8.77
N TRP A 58 -18.06 8.51 9.08
CA TRP A 58 -17.69 8.95 10.44
C TRP A 58 -18.70 8.57 11.53
N SER A 59 -19.99 8.76 11.23
CA SER A 59 -21.10 8.47 12.16
C SER A 59 -21.21 6.99 12.53
N ALA A 60 -20.69 6.10 11.68
CA ALA A 60 -20.75 4.65 11.84
C ALA A 60 -19.45 4.05 12.41
N MET A 61 -18.39 4.84 12.55
CA MET A 61 -17.10 4.36 13.05
C MET A 61 -17.12 4.19 14.58
N PRO A 62 -16.60 3.06 15.11
CA PRO A 62 -16.38 2.92 16.54
C PRO A 62 -15.22 3.82 17.01
N ASP A 63 -15.07 3.95 18.32
CA ASP A 63 -13.87 4.56 18.90
C ASP A 63 -12.67 3.60 18.86
N PRO A 64 -11.43 4.10 18.67
CA PRO A 64 -11.11 5.49 18.37
C PRO A 64 -11.52 5.87 16.94
N LYS A 65 -12.21 7.01 16.79
CA LYS A 65 -12.59 7.55 15.49
C LYS A 65 -11.38 8.03 14.69
N PRO A 66 -11.53 8.20 13.35
CA PRO A 66 -10.46 8.75 12.52
C PRO A 66 -9.93 10.09 13.07
N LYS A 67 -8.60 10.26 13.05
CA LYS A 67 -7.95 11.49 13.53
C LYS A 67 -8.32 12.70 12.65
N ASP A 68 -8.42 13.88 13.26
CA ASP A 68 -8.54 15.15 12.55
C ASP A 68 -7.19 15.53 11.91
N LEU A 69 -7.08 15.28 10.61
CA LEU A 69 -5.86 15.52 9.83
C LEU A 69 -5.62 17.01 9.55
N SER A 70 -6.60 17.87 9.82
CA SER A 70 -6.48 19.33 9.68
C SER A 70 -5.98 20.01 10.96
N ASN A 71 -5.97 19.29 12.09
CA ASN A 71 -5.50 19.82 13.37
C ASN A 71 -3.99 20.10 13.33
N LYS A 72 -3.63 21.36 13.06
CA LYS A 72 -2.24 21.78 12.97
C LYS A 72 -1.43 21.53 14.25
N SER A 73 -1.99 21.79 15.44
CA SER A 73 -1.23 21.63 16.69
C SER A 73 -0.79 20.19 16.93
N GLU A 74 -1.61 19.22 16.52
CA GLU A 74 -1.33 17.80 16.71
C GLU A 74 -0.61 17.22 15.50
N MET A 75 -1.11 17.44 14.28
CA MET A 75 -0.53 16.83 13.09
C MET A 75 0.88 17.32 12.77
N SER A 76 1.26 18.50 13.26
CA SER A 76 2.64 19.01 13.11
C SER A 76 3.64 18.31 14.02
N THR A 77 3.22 17.51 15.00
CA THR A 77 4.14 16.79 15.89
C THR A 77 4.66 15.49 15.29
N PHE A 78 3.93 14.91 14.34
CA PHE A 78 4.34 13.67 13.67
C PHE A 78 5.39 13.95 12.61
N LYS A 79 6.35 13.03 12.45
CA LYS A 79 7.29 13.01 11.33
C LYS A 79 6.64 12.46 10.07
N ASP A 80 7.21 12.77 8.91
CA ASP A 80 6.72 12.26 7.62
C ASP A 80 6.76 10.73 7.59
N GLU A 81 7.82 10.13 8.11
CA GLU A 81 8.01 8.69 8.21
C GLU A 81 7.00 8.03 9.15
N GLU A 82 6.56 8.71 10.21
CA GLU A 82 5.54 8.19 11.13
C GLU A 82 4.16 8.17 10.46
N LEU A 83 3.83 9.22 9.70
CA LEU A 83 2.62 9.24 8.87
C LEU A 83 2.65 8.15 7.80
N PHE A 84 3.80 8.00 7.12
CA PHE A 84 4.01 6.93 6.15
C PHE A 84 3.83 5.55 6.80
N ALA A 85 4.46 5.31 7.94
CA ALA A 85 4.37 4.05 8.68
C ALA A 85 2.92 3.75 9.11
N THR A 86 2.17 4.75 9.54
CA THR A 86 0.75 4.60 9.90
C THR A 86 -0.10 4.12 8.72
N ILE A 87 0.15 4.65 7.52
CA ILE A 87 -0.59 4.30 6.29
C ILE A 87 -0.15 2.93 5.72
N SER A 88 1.10 2.54 5.98
CA SER A 88 1.76 1.36 5.39
C SER A 88 2.08 0.23 6.39
N ARG A 89 1.57 0.30 7.62
CA ARG A 89 1.76 -0.76 8.63
C ARG A 89 1.07 -2.06 8.23
N ASP A 90 1.50 -3.17 8.81
CA ASP A 90 0.74 -4.41 8.71
C ASP A 90 -0.48 -4.39 9.64
N MET A 91 -1.51 -5.16 9.29
CA MET A 91 -2.69 -5.31 10.13
C MET A 91 -2.36 -6.24 11.30
N LEU A 92 -2.66 -5.79 12.52
CA LEU A 92 -2.46 -6.54 13.75
C LEU A 92 -3.79 -6.99 14.33
N ASP A 93 -3.83 -8.18 14.91
CA ASP A 93 -4.99 -8.72 15.60
C ASP A 93 -5.10 -8.13 17.00
N THR A 94 -6.05 -7.24 17.19
CA THR A 94 -6.25 -6.50 18.45
C THR A 94 -7.12 -7.23 19.47
N SER A 95 -7.41 -8.52 19.27
CA SER A 95 -8.23 -9.28 20.22
C SER A 95 -7.52 -9.45 21.56
N GLU A 96 -8.26 -9.31 22.66
CA GLU A 96 -7.73 -9.50 24.02
C GLU A 96 -7.08 -10.87 24.23
N GLU A 97 -7.69 -11.92 23.66
CA GLU A 97 -7.17 -13.29 23.73
C GLU A 97 -6.62 -13.74 22.37
N GLY A 98 -5.34 -14.15 22.38
CA GLY A 98 -4.65 -14.68 21.20
C GLY A 98 -4.34 -13.64 20.12
N GLY A 99 -4.44 -12.34 20.45
CA GLY A 99 -4.04 -11.20 19.63
C GLY A 99 -2.54 -11.11 19.42
N ASP A 100 -2.15 -10.23 18.49
CA ASP A 100 -0.75 -9.85 18.31
C ASP A 100 -0.34 -8.96 19.52
N GLU A 101 0.91 -9.11 20.00
CA GLU A 101 1.44 -8.21 21.02
C GLU A 101 1.64 -6.81 20.41
N ILE A 102 0.97 -5.80 20.98
CA ILE A 102 1.01 -4.42 20.50
C ILE A 102 1.83 -3.63 21.52
N GLY A 103 2.99 -3.10 21.09
CA GLY A 103 3.82 -2.27 21.95
C GLY A 103 3.15 -0.94 22.29
N ASP A 104 3.60 -0.30 23.37
CA ASP A 104 3.06 1.00 23.81
C ASP A 104 3.18 2.10 22.74
N ASP A 105 4.15 1.97 21.84
CA ASP A 105 4.42 2.90 20.73
C ASP A 105 3.74 2.48 19.41
N ASP A 106 3.07 1.32 19.37
CA ASP A 106 2.48 0.77 18.15
C ASP A 106 1.02 1.22 17.97
N PHE A 107 0.76 1.87 16.84
CA PHE A 107 -0.61 2.20 16.46
C PHE A 107 -1.31 0.99 15.84
N ALA A 108 -2.24 0.38 16.60
CA ALA A 108 -3.05 -0.73 16.14
C ALA A 108 -4.55 -0.43 16.29
N VAL A 109 -5.18 0.01 15.19
CA VAL A 109 -6.65 0.07 15.10
C VAL A 109 -7.10 -0.78 13.90
N PRO A 110 -8.01 -1.75 14.05
CA PRO A 110 -8.39 -2.60 12.93
C PRO A 110 -9.13 -1.83 11.83
N THR A 111 -9.78 -0.74 12.21
CA THR A 111 -10.68 0.03 11.35
C THR A 111 -9.97 0.99 10.39
N MET A 112 -8.70 1.32 10.62
CA MET A 112 -7.87 2.03 9.66
C MET A 112 -7.08 0.99 8.85
N PRO A 113 -7.42 0.78 7.56
CA PRO A 113 -6.81 -0.27 6.76
C PRO A 113 -5.35 0.06 6.41
N THR A 114 -4.58 -0.98 6.14
CA THR A 114 -3.28 -0.83 5.50
C THR A 114 -3.42 -0.57 4.01
N PHE A 115 -2.54 0.27 3.47
CA PHE A 115 -2.40 0.50 2.03
C PHE A 115 -1.09 -0.09 1.46
N LYS A 116 -0.26 -0.70 2.32
CA LYS A 116 1.02 -1.31 1.96
C LYS A 116 0.94 -2.26 0.78
N TYR A 117 -0.15 -3.02 0.68
CA TYR A 117 -0.35 -4.04 -0.36
C TYR A 117 -1.19 -3.54 -1.54
N THR A 118 -1.60 -2.28 -1.54
CA THR A 118 -2.47 -1.67 -2.55
C THR A 118 -1.75 -0.59 -3.35
N LEU A 119 -0.95 0.23 -2.68
CA LEU A 119 -0.27 1.40 -3.23
C LEU A 119 1.24 1.18 -3.24
N SER A 120 1.94 1.82 -4.18
CA SER A 120 3.41 1.84 -4.16
C SER A 120 3.94 2.77 -3.06
N GLU A 121 5.21 2.63 -2.67
CA GLU A 121 5.85 3.54 -1.68
C GLU A 121 5.70 5.01 -2.11
N GLU A 122 5.95 5.31 -3.38
CA GLU A 122 5.82 6.65 -3.96
C GLU A 122 4.38 7.20 -3.86
N GLU A 123 3.36 6.35 -4.03
CA GLU A 123 1.95 6.74 -3.90
C GLU A 123 1.57 7.05 -2.46
N ILE A 124 2.08 6.26 -1.50
CA ILE A 124 1.87 6.53 -0.07
C ILE A 124 2.54 7.85 0.32
N TRP A 125 3.76 8.12 -0.17
CA TRP A 125 4.40 9.42 0.04
C TRP A 125 3.61 10.59 -0.57
N ALA A 126 2.96 10.38 -1.72
CA ALA A 126 2.07 11.39 -2.29
C ALA A 126 0.87 11.66 -1.37
N ILE A 127 0.28 10.63 -0.75
CA ILE A 127 -0.78 10.80 0.27
C ILE A 127 -0.25 11.57 1.47
N VAL A 128 0.92 11.21 2.02
CA VAL A 128 1.53 11.95 3.14
C VAL A 128 1.71 13.43 2.78
N GLY A 129 2.21 13.72 1.58
CA GLY A 129 2.34 15.08 1.09
C GLY A 129 1.00 15.82 1.04
N HIS A 130 -0.08 15.17 0.59
CA HIS A 130 -1.41 15.78 0.63
C HIS A 130 -1.91 15.98 2.07
N VAL A 131 -1.74 14.99 2.96
CA VAL A 131 -2.10 15.10 4.38
C VAL A 131 -1.41 16.29 5.03
N ARG A 132 -0.12 16.54 4.73
CA ARG A 132 0.59 17.74 5.19
C ARG A 132 -0.09 19.05 4.79
N THR A 133 -0.66 19.11 3.59
CA THR A 133 -1.37 20.32 3.14
C THR A 133 -2.65 20.59 3.93
N LEU A 134 -3.31 19.56 4.48
CA LEU A 134 -4.57 19.71 5.24
C LEU A 134 -4.38 20.50 6.55
N HIS A 135 -3.17 20.49 7.11
CA HIS A 135 -2.80 21.25 8.31
C HIS A 135 -1.74 22.35 8.03
N GLY A 136 -1.55 22.72 6.77
CA GLY A 136 -0.70 23.85 6.36
C GLY A 136 0.81 23.59 6.46
N MET A 137 1.23 22.32 6.42
CA MET A 137 2.62 21.92 6.27
C MET A 137 2.92 21.47 4.84
N LYS A 138 4.20 21.20 4.57
CA LYS A 138 4.67 20.56 3.34
C LYS A 138 5.38 19.27 3.70
N LEU A 139 5.46 18.35 2.74
CA LEU A 139 6.32 17.17 2.85
C LEU A 139 7.78 17.63 2.95
N GLU A 140 8.49 17.16 3.96
CA GLU A 140 9.93 17.36 4.17
C GLU A 140 10.74 16.19 3.62
N PHE A 141 10.17 14.97 3.60
CA PHE A 141 10.80 13.78 3.08
C PHE A 141 11.13 13.90 1.58
N ASP A 142 12.40 13.70 1.22
CA ASP A 142 12.87 13.77 -0.17
C ASP A 142 12.62 12.45 -0.92
N VAL A 143 11.42 12.34 -1.48
CA VAL A 143 10.98 11.19 -2.30
C VAL A 143 11.90 10.97 -3.52
N ALA A 144 12.44 12.03 -4.11
CA ALA A 144 13.33 11.93 -5.27
C ALA A 144 14.73 11.41 -4.88
N ALA A 145 15.26 11.82 -3.72
CA ALA A 145 16.48 11.23 -3.17
C ALA A 145 16.28 9.76 -2.79
N ARG A 146 15.13 9.39 -2.20
CA ARG A 146 14.79 7.99 -1.91
C ARG A 146 14.80 7.12 -3.15
N LYS A 147 14.16 7.57 -4.23
CA LYS A 147 14.16 6.86 -5.52
C LYS A 147 15.58 6.67 -6.07
N ARG A 148 16.38 7.76 -6.10
CA ARG A 148 17.77 7.72 -6.57
C ARG A 148 18.62 6.75 -5.75
N SER A 149 18.48 6.75 -4.43
CA SER A 149 19.18 5.83 -3.54
C SER A 149 18.84 4.37 -3.84
N LEU A 150 17.57 4.05 -4.13
CA LEU A 150 17.16 2.70 -4.53
C LEU A 150 17.73 2.29 -5.90
N GLU A 151 17.73 3.20 -6.87
CA GLU A 151 18.32 2.97 -8.20
C GLU A 151 19.84 2.74 -8.12
N GLU A 152 20.55 3.53 -7.31
CA GLU A 152 21.98 3.36 -7.04
C GLU A 152 22.27 2.05 -6.32
N GLY A 153 21.45 1.70 -5.32
CA GLY A 153 21.54 0.43 -4.59
C GLY A 153 21.35 -0.79 -5.50
N LEU A 154 20.36 -0.75 -6.40
CA LEU A 154 20.14 -1.80 -7.40
C LEU A 154 21.35 -1.95 -8.34
N LYS A 155 21.89 -0.83 -8.83
CA LYS A 155 23.09 -0.85 -9.68
C LYS A 155 24.31 -1.43 -8.95
N ALA A 156 24.50 -1.08 -7.67
CA ALA A 156 25.59 -1.61 -6.85
C ALA A 156 25.43 -3.12 -6.60
N ALA A 157 24.22 -3.58 -6.26
CA ALA A 157 23.93 -5.00 -6.06
C ALA A 157 24.13 -5.81 -7.35
N GLN A 158 23.74 -5.25 -8.50
CA GLN A 158 23.96 -5.87 -9.81
C GLN A 158 25.45 -6.02 -10.11
N ALA A 159 26.25 -4.98 -9.89
CA ALA A 159 27.71 -5.04 -10.08
C ALA A 159 28.37 -6.09 -9.15
N LYS A 160 27.93 -6.16 -7.89
CA LYS A 160 28.41 -7.15 -6.92
C LYS A 160 28.07 -8.59 -7.34
N PHE A 161 26.84 -8.81 -7.81
CA PHE A 161 26.42 -10.13 -8.32
C PHE A 161 27.23 -10.57 -9.54
N GLU A 162 27.40 -9.69 -10.54
CA GLU A 162 28.21 -10.02 -11.74
C GLU A 162 29.67 -10.33 -11.36
N GLN A 163 30.26 -9.58 -10.43
CA GLN A 163 31.60 -9.87 -9.94
C GLN A 163 31.69 -11.22 -9.23
N ALA A 164 30.76 -11.51 -8.32
CA ALA A 164 30.74 -12.77 -7.58
C ALA A 164 30.50 -13.97 -8.50
N LYS A 165 29.65 -13.80 -9.51
CA LYS A 165 29.40 -14.79 -10.55
C LYS A 165 30.66 -15.10 -11.36
N LEU A 166 31.40 -14.08 -11.81
CA LEU A 166 32.66 -14.29 -12.53
C LEU A 166 33.70 -15.02 -11.67
N ALA A 167 33.78 -14.69 -10.37
CA ALA A 167 34.68 -15.38 -9.45
C ALA A 167 34.31 -16.87 -9.28
N TYR A 168 33.00 -17.15 -9.12
CA TYR A 168 32.48 -18.52 -9.07
C TYR A 168 32.79 -19.30 -10.36
N GLU A 169 32.48 -18.74 -11.53
CA GLU A 169 32.75 -19.38 -12.82
C GLU A 169 34.25 -19.64 -13.04
N GLU A 170 35.12 -18.74 -12.56
CA GLU A 170 36.57 -18.94 -12.62
C GLU A 170 37.05 -20.05 -11.66
N ALA A 171 36.52 -20.09 -10.43
CA ALA A 171 36.87 -21.10 -9.43
C ALA A 171 36.39 -22.51 -9.84
N GLU A 172 35.15 -22.62 -10.31
CA GLU A 172 34.57 -23.85 -10.86
C GLU A 172 35.38 -24.36 -12.05
N ARG A 173 35.76 -23.48 -12.99
CA ARG A 173 36.63 -23.84 -14.11
C ARG A 173 37.98 -24.39 -13.65
N LYS A 174 38.64 -23.76 -12.67
CA LYS A 174 39.92 -24.23 -12.13
C LYS A 174 39.79 -25.60 -11.47
N ALA A 175 38.71 -25.84 -10.71
CA ALA A 175 38.43 -27.14 -10.10
C ALA A 175 38.21 -28.24 -11.15
N ASN A 176 37.48 -27.92 -12.23
CA ASN A 176 37.28 -28.83 -13.36
C ASN A 176 38.59 -29.16 -14.08
N GLU A 177 39.41 -28.16 -14.39
CA GLU A 177 40.73 -28.34 -15.00
C GLU A 177 41.67 -29.19 -14.12
N GLU A 178 41.60 -29.03 -12.79
CA GLU A 178 42.37 -29.84 -11.84
C GLU A 178 41.90 -31.31 -11.78
N ALA A 179 40.58 -31.54 -11.77
CA ALA A 179 40.01 -32.88 -11.77
C ALA A 179 40.32 -33.63 -13.07
N GLU A 180 40.26 -32.95 -14.22
CA GLU A 180 40.63 -33.51 -15.51
C GLU A 180 42.12 -33.90 -15.55
N ARG A 181 43.01 -33.01 -15.07
CA ARG A 181 44.45 -33.32 -14.95
C ARG A 181 44.69 -34.54 -14.07
N LYS A 182 44.06 -34.61 -12.89
CA LYS A 182 44.17 -35.77 -11.99
C LYS A 182 43.64 -37.05 -12.63
N SER A 183 42.56 -36.96 -13.40
CA SER A 183 41.98 -38.12 -14.12
C SER A 183 42.95 -38.68 -15.16
N GLN A 184 43.61 -37.81 -15.91
CA GLN A 184 44.63 -38.19 -16.90
C GLN A 184 45.88 -38.80 -16.24
N GLU A 185 46.34 -38.24 -15.12
CA GLU A 185 47.51 -38.73 -14.39
C GLU A 185 47.28 -40.11 -13.74
N LEU A 186 46.06 -40.36 -13.26
CA LEU A 186 45.69 -41.60 -12.56
C LEU A 186 45.09 -42.66 -13.48
N ASN A 187 44.78 -42.32 -14.73
CA ASN A 187 44.05 -43.17 -15.68
C ASN A 187 42.75 -43.75 -15.07
N GLN A 188 42.06 -42.91 -14.30
CA GLN A 188 40.82 -43.18 -13.58
C GLN A 188 40.01 -41.89 -13.55
N ASP A 189 38.69 -41.97 -13.70
CA ASP A 189 37.82 -40.79 -13.56
C ASP A 189 37.87 -40.25 -12.12
N VAL A 190 38.26 -38.98 -11.98
CA VAL A 190 38.26 -38.23 -10.72
C VAL A 190 37.16 -37.19 -10.77
N ASP A 191 36.24 -37.26 -9.82
CA ASP A 191 35.17 -36.28 -9.68
C ASP A 191 35.71 -34.90 -9.26
N VAL A 192 34.98 -33.86 -9.67
CA VAL A 192 35.30 -32.48 -9.30
C VAL A 192 35.09 -32.30 -7.80
N ASP A 193 36.07 -31.72 -7.13
CA ASP A 193 35.95 -31.36 -5.71
C ASP A 193 35.11 -30.08 -5.58
N GLU A 194 33.81 -30.24 -5.37
CA GLU A 194 32.89 -29.11 -5.18
C GLU A 194 33.25 -28.24 -3.97
N SER A 195 34.02 -28.77 -3.00
CA SER A 195 34.49 -27.98 -1.87
C SER A 195 35.54 -26.93 -2.28
N ALA A 196 36.16 -27.09 -3.45
CA ALA A 196 37.17 -26.17 -3.97
C ALA A 196 36.62 -24.81 -4.42
N TYR A 197 35.31 -24.69 -4.63
CA TYR A 197 34.63 -23.44 -5.02
C TYR A 197 33.39 -23.12 -4.15
N ALA A 198 33.24 -23.80 -3.00
CA ALA A 198 32.08 -23.64 -2.13
C ALA A 198 31.93 -22.21 -1.60
N ASP A 199 33.04 -21.53 -1.31
CA ASP A 199 33.05 -20.16 -0.81
C ASP A 199 32.57 -19.17 -1.88
N GLU A 200 33.02 -19.32 -3.14
CA GLU A 200 32.57 -18.51 -4.26
C GLU A 200 31.10 -18.75 -4.60
N LEU A 201 30.63 -20.00 -4.50
CA LEU A 201 29.21 -20.33 -4.69
C LEU A 201 28.34 -19.66 -3.61
N ALA A 202 28.79 -19.68 -2.35
CA ALA A 202 28.10 -19.01 -1.25
C ALA A 202 28.09 -17.48 -1.44
N ALA A 203 29.21 -16.89 -1.86
CA ALA A 203 29.31 -15.46 -2.14
C ALA A 203 28.40 -15.03 -3.31
N MET A 204 28.35 -15.80 -4.39
CA MET A 204 27.44 -15.56 -5.52
C MET A 204 25.98 -15.67 -5.09
N THR A 205 25.65 -16.66 -4.26
CA THR A 205 24.28 -16.87 -3.76
C THR A 205 23.82 -15.70 -2.88
N GLU A 206 24.67 -15.22 -1.97
CA GLU A 206 24.33 -14.05 -1.15
C GLU A 206 24.24 -12.77 -2.00
N ALA A 207 25.16 -12.56 -2.95
CA ALA A 207 25.08 -11.42 -3.86
C ALA A 207 23.81 -11.43 -4.73
N LYS A 208 23.36 -12.62 -5.15
CA LYS A 208 22.09 -12.79 -5.87
C LYS A 208 20.90 -12.39 -5.00
N LYS A 209 20.87 -12.82 -3.75
CA LYS A 209 19.82 -12.46 -2.79
C LYS A 209 19.77 -10.95 -2.54
N GLU A 210 20.93 -10.30 -2.43
CA GLU A 210 21.01 -8.84 -2.33
C GLU A 210 20.48 -8.13 -3.58
N LEU A 211 20.81 -8.63 -4.78
CA LEU A 211 20.28 -8.12 -6.04
C LEU A 211 18.75 -8.26 -6.11
N GLU A 212 18.22 -9.42 -5.75
CA GLU A 212 16.77 -9.67 -5.72
C GLU A 212 16.07 -8.75 -4.71
N ALA A 213 16.65 -8.53 -3.53
CA ALA A 213 16.13 -7.61 -2.52
C ALA A 213 16.15 -6.14 -3.01
N ALA A 214 17.22 -5.70 -3.66
CA ALA A 214 17.32 -4.35 -4.22
C ALA A 214 16.30 -4.13 -5.36
N GLN A 215 16.10 -5.14 -6.21
CA GLN A 215 15.10 -5.10 -7.28
C GLN A 215 13.68 -5.04 -6.69
N ALA A 216 13.40 -5.84 -5.67
CA ALA A 216 12.11 -5.82 -4.98
C ALA A 216 11.84 -4.47 -4.31
N ALA A 217 12.84 -3.84 -3.69
CA ALA A 217 12.71 -2.53 -3.07
C ALA A 217 12.35 -1.44 -4.11
N LEU A 218 13.05 -1.38 -5.24
CA LEU A 218 12.75 -0.41 -6.30
C LEU A 218 11.38 -0.68 -6.95
N ASN A 219 11.00 -1.95 -7.12
CA ASN A 219 9.70 -2.34 -7.64
C ASN A 219 8.58 -1.90 -6.68
N ASN A 220 8.71 -2.17 -5.38
CA ASN A 220 7.74 -1.74 -4.38
C ASN A 220 7.63 -0.21 -4.29
N PHE A 221 8.73 0.51 -4.57
CA PHE A 221 8.70 1.97 -4.61
C PHE A 221 7.85 2.51 -5.77
N THR A 222 8.07 1.96 -6.96
CA THR A 222 7.54 2.50 -8.23
C THR A 222 6.24 1.86 -8.70
N THR A 223 5.93 0.66 -8.24
CA THR A 223 4.81 -0.14 -8.74
C THR A 223 3.88 -0.59 -7.62
N ARG A 224 2.58 -0.60 -7.91
CA ARG A 224 1.57 -1.11 -6.97
C ARG A 224 1.76 -2.61 -6.76
N PRO A 225 1.83 -3.09 -5.51
CA PRO A 225 1.85 -4.52 -5.22
C PRO A 225 0.61 -5.20 -5.77
N GLY A 226 0.74 -6.47 -6.18
CA GLY A 226 -0.41 -7.26 -6.64
C GLY A 226 -1.01 -6.88 -8.00
N LYS A 227 -0.61 -5.77 -8.63
CA LYS A 227 -1.15 -5.36 -9.94
C LYS A 227 -0.84 -6.42 -11.00
N GLY A 228 -1.88 -6.96 -11.63
CA GLY A 228 -1.74 -8.00 -12.67
C GLY A 228 -1.38 -9.39 -12.14
N GLN A 229 -1.32 -9.59 -10.82
CA GLN A 229 -1.07 -10.90 -10.22
C GLN A 229 -2.39 -11.68 -10.11
N SER A 230 -2.42 -12.88 -10.70
CA SER A 230 -3.55 -13.79 -10.55
C SER A 230 -3.45 -14.53 -9.21
N VAL A 231 -4.50 -14.43 -8.38
CA VAL A 231 -4.62 -15.28 -7.19
C VAL A 231 -5.07 -16.67 -7.64
N PRO A 232 -4.35 -17.76 -7.31
CA PRO A 232 -4.75 -19.11 -7.65
C PRO A 232 -6.05 -19.51 -6.95
N ARG A 233 -6.71 -20.55 -7.47
CA ARG A 233 -7.89 -21.12 -6.82
C ARG A 233 -7.46 -21.80 -5.51
N PRO A 234 -8.06 -21.47 -4.36
CA PRO A 234 -7.76 -22.11 -3.09
C PRO A 234 -8.37 -23.51 -3.01
N ASP A 235 -7.78 -24.37 -2.18
CA ASP A 235 -8.45 -25.56 -1.66
C ASP A 235 -9.24 -25.22 -0.38
N LEU A 236 -10.57 -25.23 -0.53
CA LEU A 236 -11.54 -24.98 0.54
C LEU A 236 -12.17 -26.27 1.07
N THR A 237 -11.59 -27.43 0.76
CA THR A 237 -12.05 -28.71 1.28
C THR A 237 -11.56 -28.87 2.71
N THR A 238 -12.47 -29.03 3.68
CA THR A 238 -12.12 -29.09 5.11
C THR A 238 -13.17 -29.91 5.88
N PRO A 239 -12.78 -30.75 6.86
CA PRO A 239 -13.74 -31.50 7.68
C PRO A 239 -14.64 -30.57 8.52
N PRO A 240 -15.91 -30.96 8.81
CA PRO A 240 -16.87 -30.07 9.49
C PRO A 240 -16.39 -29.47 10.83
N ALA A 241 -15.68 -30.25 11.65
CA ALA A 241 -15.16 -29.77 12.93
C ALA A 241 -14.10 -28.68 12.76
N GLU A 242 -13.23 -28.80 11.77
CA GLU A 242 -12.21 -27.81 11.44
C GLU A 242 -12.86 -26.58 10.77
N THR A 243 -13.87 -26.77 9.93
CA THR A 243 -14.67 -25.65 9.38
C THR A 243 -15.28 -24.80 10.49
N ALA A 244 -15.84 -25.40 11.54
CA ALA A 244 -16.40 -24.64 12.67
C ALA A 244 -15.34 -23.78 13.38
N GLN A 245 -14.13 -24.30 13.56
CA GLN A 245 -13.00 -23.55 14.13
C GLN A 245 -12.56 -22.41 13.20
N LEU A 246 -12.52 -22.65 11.89
CA LEU A 246 -12.18 -21.63 10.89
C LEU A 246 -13.23 -20.53 10.81
N VAL A 247 -14.52 -20.84 10.97
CA VAL A 247 -15.59 -19.84 11.03
C VAL A 247 -15.39 -18.90 12.23
N GLU A 248 -15.13 -19.46 13.42
CA GLU A 248 -14.90 -18.64 14.63
C GLU A 248 -13.66 -17.77 14.48
N ARG A 249 -12.54 -18.35 14.01
CA ARG A 249 -11.34 -17.58 13.68
C ARG A 249 -11.62 -16.51 12.63
N GLY A 250 -12.38 -16.84 11.58
CA GLY A 250 -12.74 -15.92 10.51
C GLY A 250 -13.54 -14.72 11.00
N LYS A 251 -14.49 -14.95 11.92
CA LYS A 251 -15.24 -13.88 12.58
C LYS A 251 -14.32 -12.96 13.38
N ARG A 252 -13.46 -13.52 14.22
CA ARG A 252 -12.46 -12.76 14.98
C ARG A 252 -11.58 -11.91 14.05
N LEU A 253 -11.04 -12.50 12.98
CA LEU A 253 -10.19 -11.79 12.02
C LEU A 253 -10.95 -10.67 11.29
N TYR A 254 -12.22 -10.91 10.95
CA TYR A 254 -13.11 -9.93 10.33
C TYR A 254 -13.27 -8.69 11.22
N GLU A 255 -13.43 -8.87 12.53
CA GLU A 255 -13.69 -7.78 13.48
C GLU A 255 -12.40 -7.11 13.97
N ASN A 256 -11.40 -7.91 14.37
CA ASN A 256 -10.31 -7.45 15.24
C ASN A 256 -8.94 -7.36 14.58
N LYS A 257 -8.72 -8.01 13.43
CA LYS A 257 -7.47 -7.90 12.68
C LYS A 257 -7.62 -7.02 11.45
N TYR A 258 -8.59 -7.36 10.60
CA TYR A 258 -8.80 -6.69 9.32
C TYR A 258 -9.90 -5.62 9.36
N GLY A 259 -10.62 -5.50 10.48
CA GLY A 259 -11.61 -4.44 10.73
C GLY A 259 -12.61 -4.26 9.60
N CYS A 260 -13.06 -5.36 9.00
CA CYS A 260 -13.95 -5.36 7.86
C CYS A 260 -15.28 -4.66 8.19
N ASN A 261 -15.72 -4.74 9.45
CA ASN A 261 -16.86 -4.01 10.01
C ASN A 261 -16.67 -2.47 10.03
N GLY A 262 -15.44 -1.97 9.89
CA GLY A 262 -15.18 -0.54 9.72
C GLY A 262 -15.72 0.00 8.39
N CYS A 263 -15.75 -0.84 7.34
CA CYS A 263 -16.26 -0.46 6.03
C CYS A 263 -17.61 -1.12 5.71
N HIS A 264 -17.80 -2.38 6.08
CA HIS A 264 -18.98 -3.18 5.78
C HIS A 264 -19.93 -3.25 6.97
N SER A 265 -21.22 -3.39 6.68
CA SER A 265 -22.24 -3.62 7.70
C SER A 265 -22.74 -5.07 7.73
N LEU A 266 -23.16 -5.48 8.93
CA LEU A 266 -23.92 -6.70 9.22
C LEU A 266 -25.09 -6.33 10.12
N ALA A 267 -26.28 -6.82 9.79
CA ALA A 267 -27.54 -6.52 10.46
C ALA A 267 -27.83 -5.02 10.63
N GLY A 268 -27.31 -4.18 9.73
CA GLY A 268 -27.42 -2.72 9.80
C GLY A 268 -26.41 -2.02 10.71
N GLU A 269 -25.50 -2.77 11.34
CA GLU A 269 -24.41 -2.24 12.18
C GLU A 269 -23.07 -2.32 11.46
N GLY A 270 -22.17 -1.37 11.72
CA GLY A 270 -20.87 -1.26 11.07
C GLY A 270 -20.82 -0.19 9.97
N GLY A 271 -19.81 -0.28 9.11
CA GLY A 271 -19.49 0.74 8.12
C GLY A 271 -20.51 0.86 6.97
N LYS A 272 -20.46 2.01 6.31
CA LYS A 272 -21.34 2.40 5.19
C LYS A 272 -20.61 2.48 3.85
N ILE A 273 -19.28 2.32 3.84
CA ILE A 273 -18.44 2.43 2.63
C ILE A 273 -18.59 1.19 1.76
N GLY A 274 -18.46 0.02 2.39
CA GLY A 274 -18.63 -1.28 1.75
C GLY A 274 -20.10 -1.68 1.71
N PRO A 275 -20.50 -2.52 0.74
CA PRO A 275 -21.85 -3.08 0.71
C PRO A 275 -22.11 -3.95 1.96
N PRO A 276 -23.37 -4.06 2.41
CA PRO A 276 -23.73 -4.96 3.50
C PRO A 276 -23.41 -6.41 3.15
N LEU A 277 -22.86 -7.15 4.12
CA LEU A 277 -22.36 -8.51 3.92
C LEU A 277 -23.29 -9.61 4.46
N ASP A 278 -24.46 -9.24 4.98
CA ASP A 278 -25.48 -10.14 5.55
C ASP A 278 -25.80 -11.37 4.68
N ARG A 279 -25.65 -11.20 3.36
CA ARG A 279 -26.00 -12.19 2.35
C ARG A 279 -24.81 -12.64 1.50
N ALA A 280 -23.59 -12.39 1.97
CA ALA A 280 -22.38 -12.73 1.24
C ALA A 280 -22.34 -14.22 0.88
N GLY A 281 -22.54 -15.12 1.84
CA GLY A 281 -22.55 -16.56 1.63
C GLY A 281 -23.68 -17.08 0.75
N PHE A 282 -24.80 -16.34 0.67
CA PHE A 282 -25.88 -16.67 -0.27
C PHE A 282 -25.57 -16.20 -1.71
N ARG A 283 -24.91 -15.04 -1.86
CA ARG A 283 -24.74 -14.37 -3.16
C ARG A 283 -23.43 -14.67 -3.85
N LEU A 284 -22.37 -14.95 -3.09
CA LEU A 284 -21.00 -14.99 -3.57
C LEU A 284 -20.43 -16.40 -3.50
N ASN A 285 -19.59 -16.74 -4.47
CA ASN A 285 -18.89 -18.01 -4.48
C ASN A 285 -17.69 -17.98 -3.52
N PRO A 286 -17.41 -19.03 -2.74
CA PRO A 286 -16.31 -19.04 -1.76
C PRO A 286 -14.92 -18.85 -2.38
N THR A 287 -14.67 -19.47 -3.54
CA THR A 287 -13.43 -19.22 -4.30
C THR A 287 -13.33 -17.77 -4.76
N TRP A 288 -14.45 -17.14 -5.11
CA TRP A 288 -14.48 -15.73 -5.47
C TRP A 288 -14.17 -14.85 -4.25
N ILE A 289 -14.79 -15.12 -3.09
CA ILE A 289 -14.55 -14.41 -1.84
C ILE A 289 -13.06 -14.46 -1.48
N TYR A 290 -12.48 -15.66 -1.45
CA TYR A 290 -11.06 -15.84 -1.14
C TYR A 290 -10.15 -14.99 -2.02
N ARG A 291 -10.37 -15.03 -3.35
CA ARG A 291 -9.53 -14.29 -4.31
C ARG A 291 -9.72 -12.77 -4.15
N TRP A 292 -10.94 -12.33 -3.87
CA TRP A 292 -11.25 -10.92 -3.59
C TRP A 292 -10.53 -10.44 -2.33
N LEU A 293 -10.54 -11.22 -1.26
CA LEU A 293 -9.85 -10.90 -0.01
C LEU A 293 -8.32 -10.85 -0.18
N LYS A 294 -7.75 -11.72 -1.01
CA LYS A 294 -6.30 -11.78 -1.28
C LYS A 294 -5.81 -10.61 -2.12
N ASN A 295 -6.54 -10.23 -3.17
CA ASN A 295 -6.12 -9.16 -4.07
C ASN A 295 -7.33 -8.58 -4.84
N PRO A 296 -8.10 -7.66 -4.22
CA PRO A 296 -9.30 -7.10 -4.84
C PRO A 296 -8.95 -6.29 -6.09
N GLN A 297 -7.79 -5.62 -6.10
CA GLN A 297 -7.33 -4.79 -7.22
C GLN A 297 -6.99 -5.58 -8.50
N ALA A 298 -6.69 -6.89 -8.38
CA ALA A 298 -6.52 -7.77 -9.53
C ALA A 298 -7.85 -8.22 -10.16
N MET A 299 -8.95 -8.12 -9.41
CA MET A 299 -10.30 -8.47 -9.88
C MET A 299 -11.05 -7.24 -10.38
N ASP A 300 -10.92 -6.12 -9.67
CA ASP A 300 -11.43 -4.81 -10.07
C ASP A 300 -10.40 -3.75 -9.68
N SER A 301 -9.71 -3.18 -10.66
CA SER A 301 -8.68 -2.17 -10.43
C SER A 301 -9.21 -0.81 -9.95
N ALA A 302 -10.54 -0.62 -9.94
CA ALA A 302 -11.20 0.61 -9.50
C ALA A 302 -11.89 0.45 -8.13
N THR A 303 -11.82 -0.74 -7.51
CA THR A 303 -12.43 -0.98 -6.20
C THR A 303 -11.75 -0.16 -5.11
N ARG A 304 -12.56 0.41 -4.21
CA ARG A 304 -12.08 1.13 -3.03
C ARG A 304 -11.57 0.20 -1.93
N MET A 305 -11.90 -1.10 -1.99
CA MET A 305 -11.43 -2.07 -1.00
C MET A 305 -9.92 -2.29 -1.18
N PRO A 306 -9.08 -1.91 -0.20
CA PRO A 306 -7.64 -2.16 -0.30
C PRO A 306 -7.33 -3.66 -0.11
N ALA A 307 -6.22 -4.11 -0.67
CA ALA A 307 -5.59 -5.34 -0.26
C ALA A 307 -5.02 -5.16 1.15
N LEU A 308 -5.50 -5.96 2.11
CA LEU A 308 -5.11 -5.86 3.53
C LEU A 308 -3.96 -6.82 3.92
N GLY A 309 -3.39 -7.54 2.95
CA GLY A 309 -2.28 -8.46 3.20
C GLY A 309 -2.67 -9.76 3.89
N LEU A 310 -3.89 -10.26 3.68
CA LEU A 310 -4.35 -11.51 4.31
C LEU A 310 -3.40 -12.67 3.94
N SER A 311 -2.99 -13.45 4.94
CA SER A 311 -2.35 -14.75 4.71
C SER A 311 -3.37 -15.71 4.06
N ASP A 312 -2.89 -16.80 3.47
CA ASP A 312 -3.79 -17.80 2.88
C ASP A 312 -4.69 -18.47 3.94
N ALA A 313 -4.15 -18.69 5.14
CA ALA A 313 -4.90 -19.21 6.27
C ALA A 313 -5.99 -18.24 6.74
N ASP A 314 -5.67 -16.94 6.81
CA ASP A 314 -6.62 -15.91 7.23
C ASP A 314 -7.71 -15.69 6.16
N ALA A 315 -7.33 -15.60 4.89
CA ALA A 315 -8.28 -15.48 3.79
C ALA A 315 -9.23 -16.68 3.73
N LYS A 316 -8.74 -17.90 3.99
CA LYS A 316 -9.56 -19.11 4.09
C LYS A 316 -10.52 -19.04 5.28
N ALA A 317 -10.06 -18.67 6.47
CA ALA A 317 -10.90 -18.54 7.65
C ALA A 317 -12.01 -17.49 7.46
N VAL A 318 -11.66 -16.29 6.99
CA VAL A 318 -12.63 -15.22 6.72
C VAL A 318 -13.60 -15.63 5.61
N THR A 319 -13.16 -16.37 4.59
CA THR A 319 -14.06 -16.92 3.56
C THR A 319 -15.14 -17.81 4.18
N PHE A 320 -14.75 -18.77 5.03
CA PHE A 320 -15.70 -19.65 5.70
C PHE A 320 -16.67 -18.90 6.60
N TYR A 321 -16.20 -17.87 7.31
CA TYR A 321 -17.09 -17.00 8.08
C TYR A 321 -18.13 -16.30 7.19
N LEU A 322 -17.69 -15.68 6.09
CA LEU A 322 -18.58 -14.99 5.15
C LEU A 322 -19.59 -15.95 4.49
N GLU A 323 -19.24 -17.22 4.28
CA GLU A 323 -20.16 -18.25 3.79
C GLU A 323 -21.34 -18.52 4.73
N THR A 324 -21.17 -18.30 6.04
CA THR A 324 -22.26 -18.43 7.02
C THR A 324 -23.28 -17.29 6.93
N LEU A 325 -22.92 -16.17 6.28
CA LEU A 325 -23.77 -14.99 6.17
C LEU A 325 -24.80 -15.17 5.05
N GLN A 326 -25.93 -15.77 5.42
CA GLN A 326 -27.02 -16.16 4.51
C GLN A 326 -28.37 -15.57 4.92
N ALA A 327 -28.37 -14.32 5.39
CA ALA A 327 -29.61 -13.63 5.78
C ALA A 327 -30.64 -13.65 4.62
N PRO A 328 -31.95 -13.65 4.94
CA PRO A 328 -32.97 -13.64 3.91
C PRO A 328 -32.94 -12.36 3.06
N LYS A 329 -33.43 -12.49 1.82
CA LYS A 329 -34.37 -11.54 1.21
C LYS A 329 -34.75 -10.25 1.98
N ALA A 330 -33.96 -9.16 2.04
CA ALA A 330 -34.50 -7.92 2.61
C ALA A 330 -35.78 -7.53 1.83
N ALA A 331 -36.90 -7.33 2.53
CA ALA A 331 -38.14 -6.90 1.88
C ALA A 331 -37.90 -5.56 1.16
N PRO A 332 -38.54 -5.30 0.00
CA PRO A 332 -38.47 -3.98 -0.63
C PRO A 332 -38.86 -2.93 0.42
N GLN A 333 -38.03 -1.91 0.62
CA GLN A 333 -38.43 -0.81 1.48
C GLN A 333 -39.63 -0.12 0.83
N GLU A 334 -40.75 -0.02 1.55
CA GLU A 334 -41.85 0.85 1.11
C GLU A 334 -41.26 2.25 0.91
N GLU A 335 -41.44 2.80 -0.30
CA GLU A 335 -41.01 4.14 -0.63
C GLU A 335 -41.55 5.08 0.46
N ARG A 336 -40.66 5.75 1.19
CA ARG A 336 -41.05 6.82 2.09
C ARG A 336 -41.84 7.83 1.24
N PRO A 337 -43.05 8.25 1.67
CA PRO A 337 -43.82 9.24 0.93
C PRO A 337 -42.93 10.43 0.63
N VAL A 338 -42.80 10.77 -0.65
CA VAL A 338 -42.17 12.02 -1.07
C VAL A 338 -43.03 13.12 -0.46
N GLU A 339 -42.53 13.79 0.57
CA GLU A 339 -43.13 15.05 1.03
C GLU A 339 -42.98 16.04 -0.12
N THR A 340 -44.09 16.28 -0.82
CA THR A 340 -44.19 17.34 -1.82
C THR A 340 -43.96 18.70 -1.16
N PRO A 341 -43.20 19.61 -1.82
CA PRO A 341 -42.68 20.84 -1.23
C PRO A 341 -43.73 21.82 -0.72
#